data_AF-A0A966PPU3-F1
#
_entry.id   AF-A0A966PPU3-F1
#
_cell.length_a   1.000
_cell.length_b   1.000
_cell.length_c   1.000
_cell.angle_alpha   90.00
_cell.angle_beta   90.00
_cell.angle_gamma   90.00
#
_symmetry.space_group_name_H-M   'P 1'
#
loop_
_entity.id
_entity.type
_entity.pdbx_description
1 polymer ?
#
loop_
_entity_poly.entity_id
_entity_poly.type
_entity_poly.pdbx_seq_one_letter_code
_entity_poly.pdbx_strand_id
1 'polypeptide(L)'
;ATNFEWVLRLGTGMQFYVNNATVIATLTSSGVWTNASDARYKENIRPVTYGIAEVMQLQPRAYNIIGSERQEIGFVAQEVEPFIPELVESSRNSVTEEERLTLSYGQMSAVLVKAIQEQQALITSLTARVAALEGTQP
;
A
#
# COMPACT_ATOMS: atom_id res chain seq x y z
N ALA A 1 -7.50 6.39 -28.37
CA ALA A 1 -6.47 5.55 -27.73
C ALA A 1 -5.75 6.42 -26.71
N THR A 2 -5.61 5.96 -25.46
CA THR A 2 -4.83 6.67 -24.45
C THR A 2 -3.35 6.42 -24.75
N ASN A 3 -2.60 7.47 -25.03
CA ASN A 3 -1.16 7.35 -25.29
C ASN A 3 -0.43 7.41 -23.94
N PHE A 4 0.20 6.29 -23.58
CA PHE A 4 1.13 6.23 -22.46
C PHE A 4 2.53 6.54 -22.99
N GLU A 5 3.12 7.64 -22.53
CA GLU A 5 4.47 8.06 -22.91
C GLU A 5 5.38 8.05 -21.67
N TRP A 6 6.54 7.43 -21.82
CA TRP A 6 7.58 7.40 -20.79
C TRP A 6 8.58 8.51 -21.09
N VAL A 7 8.63 9.55 -20.25
CA VAL A 7 9.57 10.67 -20.43
C VAL A 7 10.60 10.64 -19.30
N LEU A 8 11.83 10.23 -19.63
CA LEU A 8 12.95 10.34 -18.71
C LEU A 8 13.52 11.77 -18.76
N ARG A 9 13.29 12.57 -17.71
CA ARG A 9 13.89 13.90 -17.55
C ARG A 9 15.08 13.82 -16.60
N LEU A 10 16.29 13.77 -17.15
CA LEU A 10 17.52 13.75 -16.36
C LEU A 10 17.69 15.11 -15.63
N GLY A 11 17.52 15.13 -14.31
CA GLY A 11 17.71 16.31 -13.46
C GLY A 11 16.81 16.35 -12.21
N THR A 12 15.54 15.96 -12.33
CA THR A 12 14.56 16.02 -11.23
C THR A 12 13.94 14.65 -10.86
N GLY A 13 14.15 13.62 -11.68
CA GLY A 13 13.63 12.27 -11.48
C GLY A 13 12.98 11.68 -12.73
N MET A 14 12.43 10.48 -12.63
CA MET A 14 11.67 9.86 -13.71
C MET A 14 10.18 10.17 -13.52
N GLN A 15 9.53 10.69 -14.57
CA GLN A 15 8.13 11.10 -14.53
C GLN A 15 7.31 10.31 -15.53
N PHE A 16 6.11 9.94 -15.10
CA PHE A 16 5.19 9.12 -15.88
C PHE A 16 4.00 9.96 -16.32
N TYR A 17 3.73 10.00 -17.63
CA TYR A 17 2.74 10.89 -18.22
C TYR A 17 1.63 10.11 -18.92
N VAL A 18 0.42 10.66 -18.85
CA VAL A 18 -0.69 10.29 -19.72
C VAL A 18 -1.00 11.47 -20.64
N ASN A 19 -1.14 11.20 -21.95
CA ASN A 19 -1.49 12.19 -22.97
C ASN A 19 -0.60 13.45 -22.97
N ASN A 20 0.70 13.29 -22.67
CA ASN A 20 1.71 14.36 -22.71
C ASN A 20 1.51 15.58 -21.78
N ALA A 21 0.55 15.52 -20.84
CA ALA A 21 0.22 16.68 -19.98
C ALA A 21 0.06 16.33 -18.50
N THR A 22 -0.43 15.13 -18.17
CA THR A 22 -0.75 14.76 -16.79
C THR A 22 0.31 13.83 -16.23
N VAL A 23 1.07 14.30 -15.23
CA VAL A 23 1.96 13.45 -14.44
C VAL A 23 1.09 12.56 -13.55
N ILE A 24 1.20 11.24 -13.73
CA ILE A 24 0.47 10.23 -12.95
C ILE A 24 1.33 9.61 -11.84
N ALA A 25 2.65 9.65 -11.98
CA ALA A 25 3.60 9.23 -10.96
C ALA A 25 4.97 9.90 -11.16
N THR A 26 5.79 9.96 -10.11
CA THR A 26 7.18 10.44 -10.17
C THR A 26 8.06 9.62 -9.25
N LEU A 27 9.17 9.11 -9.79
CA LEU A 27 10.32 8.64 -9.01
C LEU A 27 11.33 9.77 -8.91
N THR A 28 11.47 10.38 -7.73
CA THR A 28 12.40 11.51 -7.52
C THR A 28 13.85 11.06 -7.67
N SER A 29 14.77 12.01 -7.87
CA SER A 29 16.21 11.73 -7.86
C SER A 29 16.72 11.13 -6.53
N SER A 30 15.99 11.35 -5.43
CA SER A 30 16.25 10.73 -4.12
C SER A 30 15.65 9.33 -3.95
N GLY A 31 14.98 8.79 -4.97
CA GLY A 31 14.38 7.45 -4.94
C GLY A 31 12.99 7.37 -4.31
N VAL A 32 12.31 8.49 -4.09
CA VAL A 32 10.94 8.51 -3.55
C VAL A 32 9.95 8.31 -4.68
N TRP A 33 9.06 7.33 -4.52
CA TRP A 33 7.91 7.14 -5.39
C TRP A 33 6.73 8.00 -4.92
N THR A 34 6.18 8.82 -5.80
CA THR A 34 4.98 9.63 -5.54
C THR A 34 3.90 9.36 -6.60
N ASN A 35 2.65 9.21 -6.16
CA ASN A 35 1.49 8.99 -7.01
C ASN A 35 0.70 10.30 -7.20
N ALA A 36 0.11 10.51 -8.38
CA ALA A 36 -0.89 11.55 -8.56
C ALA A 36 -2.12 11.25 -7.70
N SER A 37 -2.51 12.18 -6.84
CA SER A 37 -3.59 11.97 -5.86
C SER A 37 -4.53 13.17 -5.72
N ASP A 38 -4.53 14.08 -6.70
CA ASP A 38 -5.48 15.20 -6.75
C ASP A 38 -6.94 14.68 -6.80
N ALA A 39 -7.86 15.36 -6.12
CA ALA A 39 -9.27 14.98 -6.11
C ALA A 39 -9.89 14.93 -7.51
N ARG A 40 -9.39 15.75 -8.45
CA ARG A 40 -9.82 15.76 -9.86
C ARG A 40 -9.48 14.48 -10.62
N TYR A 41 -8.60 13.64 -10.08
CA TYR A 41 -8.23 12.34 -10.66
C TYR A 41 -8.99 11.18 -10.02
N LYS A 42 -9.93 11.44 -9.10
CA LYS A 42 -10.63 10.41 -8.33
C LYS A 42 -12.13 10.59 -8.47
N GLU A 43 -12.83 9.47 -8.55
CA GLU A 43 -14.28 9.38 -8.51
C GLU A 43 -14.70 8.33 -7.48
N ASN A 44 -15.98 8.33 -7.09
CA ASN A 44 -16.55 7.33 -6.17
C ASN A 44 -15.77 7.18 -4.84
N ILE A 45 -15.29 8.29 -4.29
CA ILE A 45 -14.50 8.32 -3.05
C ILE A 45 -15.36 7.83 -1.89
N ARG A 46 -14.99 6.68 -1.32
CA ARG A 46 -15.63 6.03 -0.17
C ARG A 46 -14.62 5.66 0.90
N PRO A 47 -15.03 5.50 2.18
CA PRO A 47 -14.15 4.98 3.21
C PRO A 47 -13.55 3.62 2.83
N VAL A 48 -12.30 3.38 3.23
CA VAL A 48 -11.65 2.08 3.09
C VAL A 48 -12.40 1.05 3.94
N THR A 49 -12.69 -0.11 3.35
CA THR A 49 -13.42 -1.20 4.00
C THR A 49 -12.53 -2.11 4.83
N TYR A 50 -11.22 -2.08 4.57
CA TYR A 50 -10.20 -2.82 5.30
C TYR A 50 -9.72 -2.05 6.53
N GLY A 51 -9.34 -2.77 7.57
CA GLY A 51 -8.88 -2.18 8.82
C GLY A 51 -8.04 -3.15 9.62
N ILE A 52 -8.17 -3.11 10.95
CA ILE A 52 -7.34 -3.93 11.82
C ILE A 52 -7.61 -5.44 11.63
N ALA A 53 -8.85 -5.81 11.27
CA ALA A 53 -9.21 -7.21 11.07
C ALA A 53 -8.37 -7.88 9.98
N GLU A 54 -8.21 -7.25 8.82
CA GLU A 54 -7.41 -7.78 7.71
C GLU A 54 -5.92 -7.65 7.97
N VAL A 55 -5.48 -6.53 8.55
CA VAL A 55 -4.06 -6.33 8.90
C VAL A 55 -3.55 -7.43 9.83
N MET A 56 -4.38 -7.90 10.76
CA MET A 56 -4.01 -8.99 11.67
C MET A 56 -3.89 -10.37 10.99
N GLN A 57 -4.40 -10.54 9.77
CA GLN A 57 -4.21 -11.77 8.98
C GLN A 57 -2.92 -11.76 8.16
N LEU A 58 -2.40 -10.56 7.83
CA LEU A 58 -1.21 -10.41 7.01
C LEU A 58 0.04 -10.97 7.71
N GLN A 59 0.95 -11.53 6.91
CA GLN A 59 2.18 -12.16 7.40
C GLN A 59 3.41 -11.38 6.93
N PRO A 60 3.99 -10.50 7.77
CA PRO A 60 5.30 -9.92 7.49
C PRO A 60 6.36 -11.03 7.40
N ARG A 61 7.15 -11.03 6.33
CA ARG A 61 8.20 -12.03 6.05
C ARG A 61 9.56 -11.36 5.99
N ALA A 62 10.58 -12.08 6.44
CA ALA A 62 11.95 -11.82 6.06
C ALA A 62 12.35 -12.80 4.96
N TYR A 63 12.95 -12.32 3.88
CA TYR A 63 13.31 -13.13 2.73
C TYR A 63 14.59 -12.60 2.06
N ASN A 64 15.13 -13.41 1.16
CA ASN A 64 16.17 -13.00 0.24
C ASN A 64 15.61 -13.04 -1.18
N ILE A 65 15.96 -12.06 -2.00
CA ILE A 65 15.71 -12.16 -3.44
C ILE A 65 16.60 -13.27 -4.00
N ILE A 66 16.07 -14.10 -4.91
CA ILE A 66 16.85 -15.16 -5.57
C ILE A 66 18.10 -14.55 -6.21
N GLY A 67 19.28 -15.09 -5.86
CA GLY A 67 20.57 -14.57 -6.29
C GLY A 67 21.15 -13.45 -5.43
N SER A 68 20.50 -13.09 -4.32
CA SER A 68 20.97 -12.12 -3.34
C SER A 68 21.16 -12.75 -1.96
N GLU A 69 22.27 -12.45 -1.31
CA GLU A 69 22.50 -12.81 0.10
C GLU A 69 21.93 -11.76 1.07
N ARG A 70 21.50 -10.61 0.55
CA ARG A 70 20.92 -9.54 1.36
C ARG A 70 19.54 -9.96 1.84
N GLN A 71 19.37 -9.96 3.16
CA GLN A 71 18.07 -10.14 3.78
C GLN A 71 17.24 -8.86 3.67
N GLU A 72 15.98 -9.04 3.28
CA GLU A 72 14.97 -8.00 3.14
C GLU A 72 13.73 -8.37 3.96
N ILE A 73 12.87 -7.38 4.22
CA ILE A 73 11.62 -7.54 4.95
C ILE A 73 10.49 -7.03 4.08
N GLY A 74 9.41 -7.79 4.00
CA GLY A 74 8.24 -7.44 3.22
C GLY A 74 7.13 -8.46 3.38
N PHE A 75 6.43 -8.74 2.28
CA PHE A 75 5.32 -9.69 2.23
C PHE A 75 5.41 -10.57 0.99
N VAL A 76 4.78 -11.73 1.04
CA VAL A 76 4.54 -12.57 -0.15
C VAL A 76 3.17 -12.17 -0.72
N ALA A 77 3.13 -11.76 -1.99
CA ALA A 77 1.91 -11.21 -2.60
C ALA A 77 0.72 -12.19 -2.54
N GLN A 78 0.97 -13.48 -2.74
CA GLN A 78 -0.03 -14.57 -2.64
C GLN A 78 -0.63 -14.70 -1.23
N GLU A 79 0.10 -14.30 -0.18
CA GLU A 79 -0.40 -14.33 1.19
C GLU A 79 -1.26 -13.09 1.51
N VAL A 80 -1.08 -11.99 0.77
CA VAL A 80 -1.83 -10.74 0.93
C VAL A 80 -3.12 -10.75 0.11
N GLU A 81 -3.06 -11.29 -1.10
CA GLU A 81 -4.15 -11.29 -2.09
C GLU A 81 -5.53 -11.74 -1.54
N PRO A 82 -5.65 -12.80 -0.71
CA PRO A 82 -6.94 -13.24 -0.21
C PRO A 82 -7.61 -12.26 0.77
N PHE A 83 -6.84 -11.33 1.35
CA PHE A 83 -7.32 -10.39 2.37
C PHE A 83 -7.51 -8.98 1.82
N ILE A 84 -6.57 -8.52 0.99
CA ILE A 84 -6.59 -7.17 0.41
C ILE A 84 -6.15 -7.24 -1.06
N PRO A 85 -7.01 -7.73 -1.96
CA PRO A 85 -6.64 -8.01 -3.35
C PRO A 85 -6.22 -6.75 -4.11
N GLU A 86 -6.74 -5.56 -3.78
CA GLU A 86 -6.38 -4.30 -4.45
C GLU A 86 -4.93 -3.89 -4.25
N LEU A 87 -4.22 -4.47 -3.27
CA LEU A 87 -2.78 -4.25 -3.11
C LEU A 87 -1.93 -5.09 -4.05
N VAL A 88 -2.51 -6.13 -4.67
CA VAL A 88 -1.78 -7.09 -5.51
C VAL A 88 -2.12 -6.84 -6.97
N GLU A 89 -1.08 -6.60 -7.78
CA GLU A 89 -1.22 -6.50 -9.22
C GLU A 89 -0.65 -7.76 -9.87
N SER A 90 -1.34 -8.29 -10.87
CA SER A 90 -0.84 -9.42 -11.65
C SER A 90 -0.35 -8.96 -13.02
N SER A 91 0.80 -9.50 -13.43
CA SER A 91 1.38 -9.27 -14.75
C SER A 91 1.69 -10.61 -15.39
N ARG A 92 1.21 -10.82 -16.62
CA ARG A 92 1.54 -12.01 -17.38
C ARG A 92 2.81 -11.78 -18.17
N ASN A 93 3.77 -12.69 -18.04
CA ASN A 93 4.94 -12.69 -18.89
C ASN A 93 4.51 -12.99 -20.34
N SER A 94 4.86 -12.11 -21.28
CA SER A 94 4.46 -12.24 -22.69
C SER A 94 5.11 -13.42 -23.44
N VAL A 95 6.15 -14.03 -22.86
CA VAL A 95 6.89 -15.15 -23.44
C VAL A 95 6.58 -16.47 -22.75
N THR A 96 6.60 -16.50 -21.41
CA THR A 96 6.36 -17.74 -20.64
C THR A 96 4.90 -17.96 -20.28
N GLU A 97 4.04 -16.97 -20.50
CA GLU A 97 2.63 -16.93 -20.05
C GLU A 97 2.44 -17.08 -18.53
N GLU A 98 3.52 -17.09 -17.75
CA GLU A 98 3.45 -17.16 -16.30
C GLU A 98 2.91 -15.87 -15.72
N GLU A 99 1.99 -16.00 -14.77
CA GLU A 99 1.49 -14.90 -13.97
C GLU A 99 2.46 -14.58 -12.83
N ARG A 100 2.82 -13.30 -12.70
CA ARG A 100 3.65 -12.79 -11.62
C ARG A 100 2.89 -11.71 -10.87
N LEU A 101 2.81 -11.90 -9.56
CA LEU A 101 2.18 -10.95 -8.66
C LEU A 101 3.20 -9.94 -8.15
N THR A 102 2.79 -8.68 -8.07
CA THR A 102 3.51 -7.58 -7.44
C THR A 102 2.66 -7.00 -6.32
N LEU A 103 3.28 -6.22 -5.43
CA LEU A 103 2.60 -5.66 -4.26
C LEU A 103 2.78 -4.14 -4.17
N SER A 104 1.67 -3.43 -3.97
CA SER A 104 1.61 -1.98 -3.80
C SER A 104 1.79 -1.57 -2.33
N TYR A 105 3.04 -1.49 -1.89
CA TYR A 105 3.37 -1.01 -0.54
C TYR A 105 2.84 0.41 -0.27
N GLY A 106 2.77 1.26 -1.30
CA GLY A 106 2.27 2.62 -1.17
C GLY A 106 0.79 2.66 -0.77
N GLN A 107 -0.05 1.83 -1.39
CA GLN A 107 -1.48 1.78 -1.07
C GLN A 107 -1.75 1.12 0.29
N MET A 108 -0.90 0.17 0.71
CA MET A 108 -1.01 -0.48 2.02
C MET A 108 -1.00 0.51 3.18
N SER A 109 -0.31 1.65 3.04
CA SER A 109 -0.27 2.71 4.05
C SER A 109 -1.66 3.23 4.45
N ALA A 110 -2.60 3.34 3.50
CA ALA A 110 -3.95 3.82 3.78
C ALA A 110 -4.75 2.81 4.64
N VAL A 111 -4.55 1.51 4.40
CA VAL A 111 -5.15 0.45 5.21
C VAL A 111 -4.56 0.45 6.62
N LEU A 112 -3.24 0.59 6.73
CA LEU A 112 -2.56 0.65 8.04
C LEU A 112 -3.02 1.85 8.87
N VAL A 113 -3.23 3.02 8.26
CA VAL A 113 -3.79 4.19 8.96
C VAL A 113 -5.18 3.88 9.52
N LYS A 114 -6.05 3.23 8.73
CA LYS A 114 -7.38 2.82 9.18
C LYS A 114 -7.32 1.81 10.34
N ALA A 115 -6.42 0.83 10.26
CA ALA A 115 -6.17 -0.12 11.35
C ALA A 115 -5.69 0.57 12.65
N ILE A 116 -4.80 1.56 12.54
CA ILE A 116 -4.32 2.34 13.69
C ILE A 116 -5.45 3.17 14.32
N GLN A 117 -6.32 3.77 13.51
CA GLN A 117 -7.49 4.50 14.02
C GLN A 117 -8.43 3.60 14.81
N GLU A 118 -8.68 2.39 14.32
CA GLU A 118 -9.50 1.38 15.01
C GLU A 118 -8.83 0.90 16.30
N GLN A 119 -7.52 0.65 16.26
CA GLN A 119 -6.74 0.31 17.43
C GLN A 119 -6.81 1.41 18.49
N GLN A 120 -6.69 2.69 18.10
CA GLN A 120 -6.77 3.81 19.02
C GLN A 120 -8.15 3.94 19.65
N ALA A 121 -9.23 3.70 18.91
CA ALA A 121 -10.59 3.67 19.44
C ALA A 121 -10.78 2.55 20.48
N LEU A 122 -10.24 1.36 20.22
CA LEU A 122 -10.24 0.25 21.16
C LEU A 122 -9.47 0.59 22.44
N ILE A 123 -8.29 1.19 22.32
CA ILE A 123 -7.48 1.63 23.46
C ILE A 123 -8.26 2.63 24.31
N THR A 124 -8.84 3.67 23.71
CA THR A 124 -9.62 4.68 24.44
C THR A 124 -10.80 4.05 25.19
N SER A 125 -11.53 3.11 24.56
CA SER A 125 -12.63 2.40 25.20
C SER A 125 -12.16 1.54 26.39
N LEU A 126 -11.06 0.79 26.21
CA LEU A 126 -10.50 -0.03 27.29
C LEU A 126 -9.98 0.81 28.45
N THR A 127 -9.28 1.92 28.19
CA THR A 127 -8.81 2.85 29.23
C THR A 127 -9.98 3.43 30.04
N ALA A 128 -11.07 3.83 29.39
CA ALA A 128 -12.26 4.32 30.08
C ALA A 128 -12.89 3.25 30.99
N ARG A 129 -12.93 2.00 30.52
CA ARG A 129 -13.45 0.87 31.32
C ARG A 129 -12.57 0.57 32.52
N VAL A 130 -11.24 0.57 32.35
CA VAL A 130 -10.29 0.35 33.45
C VAL A 130 -10.45 1.44 34.51
N ALA A 131 -10.49 2.71 34.11
CA ALA A 131 -10.67 3.83 35.03
C ALA A 131 -11.99 3.73 35.83
N ALA A 132 -13.08 3.31 35.18
CA ALA A 132 -14.35 3.06 35.87
C ALA A 132 -14.23 1.93 36.88
N LEU A 133 -13.59 0.81 36.53
CA LEU A 133 -13.43 -0.34 37.42
C LEU A 133 -12.53 -0.03 38.63
N GLU A 134 -11.42 0.68 38.41
CA GLU A 134 -10.48 1.08 39.47
C GLU A 134 -11.08 2.12 40.42
N GLY A 135 -11.86 3.08 39.91
CA GLY A 135 -12.57 4.07 40.73
C GLY A 135 -13.73 3.49 41.55
N THR A 136 -14.08 2.22 41.33
CA THR A 136 -15.16 1.52 42.06
C THR A 136 -14.62 0.54 43.11
N GLN A 137 -13.29 0.43 43.29
CA GLN A 137 -12.73 -0.35 44.40
C GLN A 137 -12.83 0.45 45.72
N PRO A 138 -13.47 -0.08 46.78
CA PRO A 138 -13.62 0.58 48.07
C PRO A 138 -12.30 0.76 48.83
#